data_AF-A0A645GCT8-F1
#
_entry.id   AF-A0A645GCT8-F1
#
_cell.length_a   1.000
_cell.length_b   1.000
_cell.length_c   1.000
_cell.angle_alpha   90.00
_cell.angle_beta   90.00
_cell.angle_gamma   90.00
#
_symmetry.space_group_name_H-M   'P 1'
#
loop_
_entity.id
_entity.type
_entity.pdbx_description
1 polymer ?
#
loop_
_entity_poly.entity_id
_entity_poly.type
_entity_poly.pdbx_seq_one_letter_code
_entity_poly.pdbx_strand_id
1 'polypeptide(L)'
;MRAGLRFLLPLAALTAVLNPLFNHQGVTILLYFRNGNPLTLESVWYGLVMACVLVAMICWFSCYNRVMTSDKFVYLFGRIAPAFSLLLSITLRFIPRFRERFSRVSAAQRCVGCDIRTGGAAHRLRNILTIFSAMVTWALEGAIVTADSMRCRGHGLPGRTAFSLYRFSRRDAFSLVFLLLGGSFIAAAGWLGALRWRYIPIMYGEPVSVCNLGAFVTYLAICLFPLIVDGKEAIVWRSLRFRI
;
A
#
# COMPACT_ATOMS: atom_id res chain seq x y z
N MET A 1 -8.76 10.14 0.76
CA MET A 1 -9.64 9.03 1.20
C MET A 1 -11.08 9.21 0.71
N ARG A 2 -11.77 10.34 0.99
CA ARG A 2 -13.15 10.58 0.51
C ARG A 2 -13.34 10.49 -1.01
N ALA A 3 -12.36 10.96 -1.80
CA ALA A 3 -12.41 10.83 -3.26
C ALA A 3 -12.20 9.39 -3.75
N GLY A 4 -11.36 8.60 -3.07
CA GLY A 4 -11.09 7.19 -3.44
C GLY A 4 -12.28 6.27 -3.20
N LEU A 5 -13.05 6.52 -2.13
CA LEU A 5 -14.23 5.71 -1.82
C LEU A 5 -15.30 5.79 -2.92
N ARG A 6 -15.46 6.95 -3.55
CA ARG A 6 -16.38 7.14 -4.68
C ARG A 6 -16.03 6.27 -5.89
N PHE A 7 -14.75 5.95 -6.08
CA PHE A 7 -14.29 5.03 -7.13
C PHE A 7 -14.34 3.56 -6.69
N LEU A 8 -14.29 3.27 -5.39
CA LEU A 8 -14.34 1.91 -4.86
C LEU A 8 -15.76 1.34 -4.78
N LEU A 9 -16.77 2.19 -4.54
CA LEU A 9 -18.17 1.76 -4.47
C LEU A 9 -18.69 1.08 -5.74
N PRO A 10 -18.49 1.61 -6.97
CA PRO A 10 -18.94 0.93 -8.18
C PRO A 10 -18.22 -0.40 -8.40
N LEU A 11 -16.93 -0.49 -8.04
CA LEU A 11 -16.17 -1.73 -8.09
C LEU A 11 -16.71 -2.77 -7.09
N ALA A 12 -17.01 -2.35 -5.87
CA ALA A 12 -17.60 -3.21 -4.85
C ALA A 12 -18.98 -3.74 -5.28
N ALA A 13 -19.83 -2.86 -5.80
CA ALA A 13 -21.14 -3.22 -6.34
C ALA A 13 -21.01 -4.24 -7.49
N LEU A 14 -20.07 -4.00 -8.42
CA LEU A 14 -19.77 -4.94 -9.50
C LEU A 14 -19.36 -6.31 -8.94
N THR A 15 -18.46 -6.36 -7.96
CA THR A 15 -18.04 -7.64 -7.36
C THR A 15 -19.14 -8.33 -6.57
N ALA A 16 -20.02 -7.58 -5.92
CA ALA A 16 -21.14 -8.12 -5.17
C ALA A 16 -22.22 -8.72 -6.09
N VAL A 17 -22.36 -8.20 -7.32
CA VAL A 17 -23.32 -8.69 -8.32
C VAL A 17 -22.74 -9.80 -9.19
N LEU A 18 -21.46 -9.72 -9.58
CA LEU A 18 -20.83 -10.74 -10.41
C LEU A 18 -20.62 -12.06 -9.66
N ASN A 19 -20.20 -12.02 -8.39
CA ASN A 19 -19.94 -13.25 -7.63
C ASN A 19 -21.16 -14.20 -7.59
N PRO A 20 -22.38 -13.73 -7.27
CA PRO A 20 -23.59 -14.58 -7.28
C PRO A 20 -24.02 -15.03 -8.67
N LEU A 21 -23.68 -14.26 -9.72
CA LEU A 21 -24.03 -14.57 -11.11
C LEU A 21 -23.17 -15.69 -11.71
N PHE A 22 -21.95 -15.89 -11.20
CA PHE A 22 -21.04 -16.93 -11.67
C PHE A 22 -20.87 -18.09 -10.69
N ASN A 23 -21.04 -17.86 -9.39
CA ASN A 23 -20.95 -18.90 -8.37
C ASN A 23 -22.34 -19.37 -7.94
N HIS A 24 -22.66 -20.62 -8.23
CA HIS A 24 -23.99 -21.23 -8.08
C HIS A 24 -24.00 -22.36 -7.04
N GLN A 25 -22.99 -22.43 -6.16
CA GLN A 25 -22.74 -23.60 -5.31
C GLN A 25 -23.53 -23.63 -3.98
N GLY A 26 -24.63 -22.90 -3.86
CA GLY A 26 -25.47 -22.85 -2.66
C GLY A 26 -26.64 -23.85 -2.66
N VAL A 27 -27.13 -24.19 -1.47
CA VAL A 27 -28.29 -25.08 -1.29
C VAL A 27 -29.61 -24.31 -1.34
N THR A 28 -29.62 -23.04 -0.90
CA THR A 28 -30.86 -22.25 -0.79
C THR A 28 -31.08 -21.39 -2.04
N ILE A 29 -31.93 -21.88 -2.96
CA ILE A 29 -32.24 -21.20 -4.24
C ILE A 29 -33.32 -20.12 -4.01
N LEU A 30 -33.04 -18.87 -4.41
CA LEU A 30 -34.03 -17.79 -4.39
C LEU A 30 -34.79 -17.66 -5.71
N LEU A 31 -34.05 -17.63 -6.82
CA LEU A 31 -34.58 -17.30 -8.14
C LEU A 31 -33.83 -18.09 -9.20
N TYR A 32 -34.49 -18.40 -10.30
CA TYR A 32 -33.84 -18.92 -11.50
C TYR A 32 -33.64 -17.78 -12.50
N PHE A 33 -32.43 -17.65 -13.02
CA PHE A 33 -32.19 -16.79 -14.18
C PHE A 33 -32.86 -17.38 -15.41
N ARG A 34 -33.17 -16.53 -16.39
CA ARG A 34 -33.73 -16.92 -17.70
C ARG A 34 -32.86 -17.95 -18.45
N ASN A 35 -31.60 -18.10 -18.05
CA ASN A 35 -30.64 -19.05 -18.58
C ASN A 35 -30.65 -20.41 -17.84
N GLY A 36 -31.55 -20.63 -16.87
CA GLY A 36 -31.64 -21.86 -16.08
C GLY A 36 -30.74 -21.92 -14.83
N ASN A 37 -29.91 -20.90 -14.62
CA ASN A 37 -28.96 -20.85 -13.50
C ASN A 37 -29.65 -20.43 -12.19
N PRO A 38 -29.46 -21.16 -11.06
CA PRO A 38 -30.05 -20.79 -9.77
C PRO A 38 -29.23 -19.69 -9.07
N LEU A 39 -29.91 -18.61 -8.67
CA LEU A 39 -29.36 -17.61 -7.74
C LEU A 39 -29.52 -18.13 -6.31
N THR A 40 -28.40 -18.33 -5.61
CA THR A 40 -28.38 -18.90 -4.26
C THR A 40 -28.11 -17.85 -3.19
N LEU A 41 -28.67 -18.05 -1.99
CA LEU A 41 -28.52 -17.10 -0.88
C LEU A 41 -27.07 -17.02 -0.41
N GLU A 42 -26.39 -18.17 -0.41
CA GLU A 42 -25.00 -18.35 -0.05
C GLU A 42 -24.07 -17.58 -0.98
N SER A 43 -24.35 -17.60 -2.29
CA SER A 43 -23.52 -16.87 -3.27
C SER A 43 -23.70 -15.36 -3.18
N VAL A 44 -24.89 -14.87 -2.82
CA VAL A 44 -25.16 -13.45 -2.51
C VAL A 44 -24.34 -12.96 -1.33
N TRP A 45 -24.39 -13.68 -0.20
CA TRP A 45 -23.60 -13.31 0.98
C TRP A 45 -22.10 -13.39 0.74
N TYR A 46 -21.65 -14.44 0.07
CA TYR A 46 -20.25 -14.58 -0.32
C TYR A 46 -19.80 -13.41 -1.20
N GLY A 47 -20.60 -13.02 -2.20
CA GLY A 47 -20.31 -11.88 -3.06
C GLY A 47 -20.20 -10.56 -2.31
N LEU A 48 -21.10 -10.31 -1.35
CA LEU A 48 -21.08 -9.11 -0.51
C LEU A 48 -19.84 -9.08 0.40
N VAL A 49 -19.53 -10.20 1.06
CA VAL A 49 -18.35 -10.31 1.93
C VAL A 49 -17.07 -10.12 1.13
N MET A 50 -16.95 -10.74 -0.06
CA MET A 50 -15.79 -10.58 -0.93
C MET A 50 -15.64 -9.14 -1.45
N ALA A 51 -16.75 -8.46 -1.75
CA ALA A 51 -16.72 -7.03 -2.08
C ALA A 51 -16.16 -6.19 -0.92
N CYS A 52 -16.60 -6.46 0.32
CA CYS A 52 -16.06 -5.79 1.51
C CYS A 52 -14.56 -6.08 1.72
N VAL A 53 -14.13 -7.33 1.54
CA VAL A 53 -12.71 -7.72 1.66
C VAL A 53 -11.86 -6.97 0.63
N LEU A 54 -12.31 -6.89 -0.63
CA LEU A 54 -11.61 -6.16 -1.68
C LEU A 54 -11.47 -4.68 -1.34
N VAL A 55 -12.56 -4.03 -0.91
CA VAL A 55 -12.53 -2.62 -0.50
C VAL A 55 -11.59 -2.41 0.68
N ALA A 56 -11.66 -3.28 1.69
CA ALA A 56 -10.79 -3.22 2.86
C ALA A 56 -9.31 -3.37 2.47
N MET A 57 -8.98 -4.29 1.56
CA MET A 57 -7.62 -4.50 1.05
C MET A 57 -7.10 -3.25 0.32
N ILE A 58 -7.89 -2.64 -0.57
CA ILE A 58 -7.46 -1.43 -1.28
C ILE A 58 -7.29 -0.25 -0.32
N CYS A 59 -8.21 -0.08 0.63
CA CYS A 59 -8.10 0.93 1.69
C CYS A 59 -6.81 0.72 2.51
N TRP A 60 -6.52 -0.51 2.89
CA TRP A 60 -5.29 -0.86 3.61
C TRP A 60 -4.03 -0.47 2.84
N PHE A 61 -3.94 -0.84 1.55
CA PHE A 61 -2.81 -0.45 0.69
C PHE A 61 -2.71 1.06 0.49
N SER A 62 -3.84 1.77 0.40
CA SER A 62 -3.85 3.23 0.30
C SER A 62 -3.29 3.89 1.56
N CYS A 63 -3.72 3.43 2.74
CA CYS A 63 -3.18 3.87 4.02
C CYS A 63 -1.69 3.55 4.14
N TYR A 64 -1.27 2.33 3.77
CA TYR A 64 0.12 1.92 3.75
C TYR A 64 1.00 2.81 2.88
N ASN A 65 0.60 3.04 1.62
CA ASN A 65 1.36 3.88 0.68
C ASN A 65 1.48 5.34 1.15
N ARG A 66 0.51 5.84 1.92
CA ARG A 66 0.58 7.18 2.50
C ARG A 66 1.52 7.24 3.70
N VAL A 67 1.55 6.20 4.52
CA VAL A 67 2.34 6.16 5.76
C VAL A 67 3.79 5.77 5.48
N MET A 68 4.03 4.81 4.59
CA MET A 68 5.36 4.34 4.21
C MET A 68 5.93 5.20 3.08
N THR A 69 6.67 6.23 3.47
CA THR A 69 7.44 7.06 2.55
C THR A 69 8.75 6.39 2.17
N SER A 70 9.30 6.80 1.01
CA SER A 70 10.63 6.42 0.51
C SER A 70 11.72 6.48 1.60
N ASP A 71 11.73 7.53 2.41
CA ASP A 71 12.71 7.73 3.49
C ASP A 71 12.58 6.69 4.61
N LYS A 72 11.37 6.20 4.90
CA LYS A 72 11.14 5.14 5.90
C LYS A 72 11.64 3.78 5.42
N PHE A 73 11.48 3.47 4.13
CA PHE A 73 12.06 2.26 3.54
C PHE A 73 13.59 2.26 3.61
N VAL A 74 14.20 3.40 3.26
CA VAL A 74 15.65 3.61 3.38
C VAL A 74 16.10 3.43 4.83
N TYR A 75 15.36 3.98 5.79
CA TYR A 75 15.64 3.77 7.22
C TYR A 75 15.58 2.29 7.63
N LEU A 76 14.50 1.59 7.27
CA LEU A 76 14.27 0.20 7.67
C LEU A 76 15.38 -0.74 7.17
N PHE A 77 15.80 -0.57 5.91
CA PHE A 77 16.85 -1.39 5.31
C PHE A 77 18.27 -0.84 5.51
N GLY A 78 18.40 0.38 6.05
CA GLY A 78 19.69 1.05 6.23
C GLY A 78 20.68 0.34 7.14
N ARG A 79 20.17 -0.44 8.11
CA ARG A 79 21.01 -1.20 9.05
C ARG A 79 21.37 -2.60 8.56
N ILE A 80 20.45 -3.27 7.85
CA ILE A 80 20.64 -4.64 7.35
C ILE A 80 21.47 -4.63 6.05
N ALA A 81 21.21 -3.65 5.18
CA ALA A 81 21.84 -3.54 3.87
C ALA A 81 22.13 -2.06 3.51
N PRO A 82 23.17 -1.45 4.11
CA PRO A 82 23.46 -0.02 3.96
C PRO A 82 23.73 0.44 2.52
N ALA A 83 24.23 -0.46 1.66
CA ALA A 83 24.47 -0.19 0.24
C ALA A 83 23.15 -0.11 -0.55
N PHE A 84 22.22 -1.03 -0.31
CA PHE A 84 20.90 -1.03 -0.96
C PHE A 84 20.06 0.17 -0.53
N SER A 85 20.05 0.49 0.76
CA SER A 85 19.36 1.67 1.29
C SER A 85 19.87 2.97 0.68
N LEU A 86 21.18 3.10 0.50
CA LEU A 86 21.81 4.24 -0.16
C LEU A 86 21.41 4.33 -1.63
N LEU A 87 21.54 3.23 -2.39
CA LEU A 87 21.12 3.17 -3.79
C LEU A 87 19.66 3.57 -3.94
N LEU A 88 18.78 2.99 -3.13
CA LEU A 88 17.36 3.29 -3.13
C LEU A 88 17.09 4.78 -2.81
N SER A 89 17.78 5.36 -1.82
CA SER A 89 17.63 6.77 -1.48
C SER A 89 18.07 7.70 -2.62
N ILE A 90 19.17 7.37 -3.30
CA ILE A 90 19.67 8.14 -4.45
C ILE A 90 18.70 8.01 -5.62
N THR A 91 18.23 6.81 -5.95
CA THR A 91 17.26 6.56 -7.03
C THR A 91 15.94 7.27 -6.77
N LEU A 92 15.39 7.20 -5.56
CA LEU A 92 14.11 7.84 -5.23
C LEU A 92 14.21 9.37 -5.29
N ARG A 93 15.36 9.97 -4.94
CA ARG A 93 15.63 11.40 -5.15
C ARG A 93 15.90 11.76 -6.61
N PHE A 94 16.40 10.81 -7.40
CA PHE A 94 16.67 11.00 -8.82
C PHE A 94 15.37 11.09 -9.64
N ILE A 95 14.33 10.33 -9.31
CA ILE A 95 13.03 10.34 -10.02
C ILE A 95 12.43 11.76 -10.21
N PRO A 96 12.24 12.59 -9.16
CA PRO A 96 11.69 13.93 -9.34
C PRO A 96 12.62 14.83 -10.17
N ARG A 97 13.94 14.75 -9.93
CA ARG A 97 14.93 15.52 -10.70
C ARG A 97 14.94 15.15 -12.17
N PHE A 98 14.82 13.85 -12.47
CA PHE A 98 14.74 13.33 -13.84
C PHE A 98 13.50 13.85 -14.56
N ARG A 99 12.34 13.87 -13.89
CA ARG A 99 11.10 14.43 -14.46
C ARG A 99 11.22 15.93 -14.76
N GLU A 100 11.77 16.70 -13.83
CA GLU A 100 11.98 18.14 -14.02
C GLU A 100 12.95 18.41 -15.17
N ARG A 101 14.07 17.68 -15.22
CA ARG A 101 15.05 17.80 -16.29
C ARG A 101 14.46 17.38 -17.64
N PHE A 102 13.71 16.28 -17.69
CA PHE A 102 13.02 15.83 -18.89
C PHE A 102 12.06 16.89 -19.43
N SER A 103 11.29 17.54 -18.55
CA SER A 103 10.39 18.62 -18.95
C SER A 103 11.15 19.81 -19.56
N ARG A 104 12.29 20.21 -18.97
CA ARG A 104 13.13 21.29 -19.48
C ARG A 104 13.79 20.95 -20.82
N VAL A 105 14.38 19.76 -20.94
CA VAL A 105 15.01 19.30 -22.18
C VAL A 105 13.97 19.14 -23.28
N SER A 106 12.80 18.55 -22.97
CA SER A 106 11.71 18.43 -23.95
C SER A 106 11.21 19.80 -24.40
N ALA A 107 11.08 20.78 -23.50
CA ALA A 107 10.69 22.14 -23.88
C ALA A 107 11.74 22.82 -24.77
N ALA A 108 13.03 22.71 -24.43
CA ALA A 108 14.12 23.27 -25.23
C ALA A 108 14.19 22.64 -26.63
N GLN A 109 14.08 21.31 -26.72
CA GLN A 109 14.10 20.59 -28.00
C GLN A 109 12.88 20.93 -28.87
N ARG A 110 11.72 21.21 -28.27
CA ARG A 110 10.56 21.74 -29.01
C ARG A 110 10.85 23.11 -29.64
N CYS A 111 11.57 24.00 -28.95
CA CYS A 111 11.94 25.32 -29.52
C CYS A 111 12.86 25.19 -30.74
N VAL A 112 13.64 24.11 -30.84
CA VAL A 112 14.53 23.82 -31.99
C VAL A 112 13.80 23.04 -33.10
N GLY A 113 12.50 22.79 -32.95
CA GLY A 113 11.67 22.07 -33.94
C GLY A 113 11.61 20.55 -33.73
N CYS A 114 12.27 20.02 -32.70
CA CYS A 114 12.22 18.60 -32.33
C CYS A 114 11.02 18.33 -31.42
N ASP A 115 9.81 18.34 -31.97
CA ASP A 115 8.58 18.00 -31.24
C ASP A 115 8.26 16.50 -31.29
N ILE A 116 7.86 15.94 -30.15
CA ILE A 116 7.45 14.53 -29.99
C ILE A 116 5.95 14.36 -30.31
N ARG A 117 5.16 15.43 -30.25
CA ARG A 117 3.70 15.37 -30.42
C ARG A 117 3.25 15.43 -31.88
N THR A 118 4.13 15.91 -32.76
CA THR A 118 3.79 16.30 -34.14
C THR A 118 4.63 15.51 -35.16
N GLY A 119 4.07 15.27 -36.35
CA GLY A 119 4.71 14.49 -37.42
C GLY A 119 4.46 12.98 -37.38
N GLY A 120 5.08 12.23 -38.30
CA GLY A 120 4.95 10.77 -38.45
C GLY A 120 5.72 9.97 -37.40
N ALA A 121 5.41 8.67 -37.26
CA ALA A 121 5.97 7.81 -36.20
C ALA A 121 7.51 7.76 -36.20
N ALA A 122 8.14 7.67 -37.38
CA ALA A 122 9.60 7.68 -37.52
C ALA A 122 10.24 9.00 -37.06
N HIS A 123 9.62 10.14 -37.40
CA HIS A 123 10.09 11.46 -36.96
C HIS A 123 9.99 11.61 -35.44
N ARG A 124 8.86 11.18 -34.85
CA ARG A 124 8.69 11.20 -33.39
C ARG A 124 9.73 10.32 -32.68
N LEU A 125 10.01 9.13 -33.21
CA LEU A 125 11.02 8.24 -32.63
C LEU A 125 12.41 8.89 -32.63
N ARG A 126 12.80 9.51 -33.75
CA ARG A 126 14.08 10.24 -33.83
C ARG A 126 14.17 11.35 -32.78
N ASN A 127 13.10 12.14 -32.62
CA ASN A 127 13.05 13.21 -31.62
C ASN A 127 13.09 12.67 -30.18
N ILE A 128 12.43 11.54 -29.91
CA ILE A 128 12.51 10.85 -28.61
C ILE A 128 13.93 10.39 -28.34
N LEU A 129 14.62 9.80 -29.33
CA LEU A 129 16.01 9.36 -29.20
C LEU A 129 16.95 10.53 -28.92
N THR A 130 16.74 11.69 -29.54
CA THR A 130 17.53 12.91 -29.27
C THR A 130 17.34 13.41 -27.83
N ILE A 131 16.10 13.45 -27.34
CA ILE A 131 15.83 13.85 -25.94
C ILE A 131 16.40 12.81 -24.98
N PHE A 132 16.25 11.53 -25.32
CA PHE A 132 16.75 10.42 -24.50
C PHE A 132 18.28 10.45 -24.39
N SER A 133 19.01 10.64 -25.49
CA SER A 133 20.47 10.73 -25.46
C SER A 133 20.95 11.88 -24.57
N ALA A 134 20.34 13.06 -24.69
CA ALA A 134 20.64 14.20 -23.82
C ALA A 134 20.35 13.91 -22.33
N MET A 135 19.24 13.23 -22.03
CA MET A 135 18.88 12.84 -20.67
C MET A 135 19.85 11.79 -20.09
N VAL A 136 20.30 10.83 -20.91
CA VAL A 136 21.30 9.82 -20.51
C VAL A 136 22.63 10.49 -20.21
N THR A 137 23.11 11.39 -21.07
CA THR A 137 24.34 12.15 -20.83
C THR A 137 24.27 12.91 -19.51
N TRP A 138 23.18 13.64 -19.27
CA TRP A 138 22.97 14.35 -18.00
C TRP A 138 22.93 13.42 -16.78
N ALA A 139 22.30 12.25 -16.91
CA ALA A 139 22.23 11.28 -15.83
C ALA A 139 23.60 10.68 -15.50
N LEU A 140 24.40 10.36 -16.52
CA LEU A 140 25.77 9.84 -16.37
C LEU A 140 26.70 10.88 -15.74
N GLU A 141 26.65 12.12 -16.22
CA GLU A 141 27.40 13.24 -15.64
C GLU A 141 27.04 13.45 -14.17
N GLY A 142 25.74 13.46 -13.85
CA GLY A 142 25.25 13.56 -12.48
C GLY A 142 25.71 12.40 -11.60
N ALA A 143 25.78 11.18 -12.14
CA ALA A 143 26.26 10.01 -11.42
C ALA A 143 27.76 10.10 -11.10
N ILE A 144 28.59 10.54 -12.07
CA ILE A 144 30.04 10.74 -11.89
C ILE A 144 30.29 11.79 -10.81
N VAL A 145 29.67 12.98 -10.93
CA VAL A 145 29.83 14.07 -9.95
C VAL A 145 29.37 13.65 -8.55
N THR A 146 28.28 12.89 -8.46
CA THR A 146 27.78 12.39 -7.17
C THR A 146 28.76 11.37 -6.57
N ALA A 147 29.31 10.45 -7.38
CA ALA A 147 30.28 9.46 -6.94
C ALA A 147 31.57 10.11 -6.42
N ASP A 148 32.10 11.09 -7.15
CA ASP A 148 33.28 11.84 -6.72
C ASP A 148 33.02 12.63 -5.43
N SER A 149 31.87 13.31 -5.33
CA SER A 149 31.47 14.01 -4.11
C SER A 149 31.36 13.06 -2.91
N MET A 150 30.84 11.86 -3.11
CA MET A 150 30.74 10.83 -2.07
C MET A 150 32.14 10.35 -1.66
N ARG A 151 33.05 10.11 -2.61
CA ARG A 151 34.43 9.71 -2.34
C ARG A 151 35.19 10.78 -1.55
N CYS A 152 35.07 12.05 -1.94
CA CYS A 152 35.67 13.19 -1.23
C CYS A 152 35.14 13.33 0.21
N ARG A 153 33.91 12.90 0.48
CA ARG A 153 33.31 12.86 1.84
C ARG A 153 33.69 11.61 2.64
N GLY A 154 34.62 10.79 2.15
CA GLY A 154 35.09 9.57 2.83
C GLY A 154 34.12 8.39 2.71
N HIS A 155 33.18 8.42 1.76
CA HIS A 155 32.27 7.30 1.55
C HIS A 155 33.04 6.07 1.06
N GLY A 156 32.91 4.95 1.77
CA GLY A 156 33.64 3.70 1.48
C GLY A 156 34.69 3.32 2.54
N LEU A 157 35.01 4.23 3.46
CA LEU A 157 35.88 3.94 4.61
C LEU A 157 35.14 3.11 5.68
N PRO A 158 35.86 2.27 6.46
CA PRO A 158 35.28 1.53 7.58
C PRO A 158 34.82 2.48 8.70
N GLY A 159 33.91 2.01 9.57
CA GLY A 159 33.40 2.79 10.71
C GLY A 159 32.15 3.64 10.42
N ARG A 160 31.38 3.31 9.38
CA ARG A 160 30.14 4.02 9.05
C ARG A 160 29.09 3.91 10.17
N THR A 161 28.65 5.04 10.70
CA THR A 161 27.48 5.13 11.57
C THR A 161 26.20 5.39 10.76
N ALA A 162 25.10 4.72 11.11
CA ALA A 162 23.80 4.98 10.50
C ALA A 162 23.07 6.10 11.26
N PHE A 163 22.83 7.22 10.60
CA PHE A 163 21.98 8.27 11.16
C PHE A 163 20.50 7.83 11.08
N SER A 164 19.86 7.72 12.24
CA SER A 164 18.43 7.46 12.35
C SER A 164 17.70 8.67 12.94
N LEU A 165 16.71 9.18 12.23
CA LEU A 165 15.75 10.16 12.77
C LEU A 165 14.71 9.49 13.68
N TYR A 166 14.52 8.18 13.57
CA TYR A 166 13.49 7.46 14.32
C TYR A 166 14.09 6.87 15.59
N ARG A 167 13.51 7.26 16.73
CA ARG A 167 13.86 6.71 18.04
C ARG A 167 12.70 5.85 18.51
N PHE A 168 12.99 4.59 18.84
CA PHE A 168 11.99 3.68 19.36
C PHE A 168 11.57 4.11 20.76
N SER A 169 10.28 4.40 20.94
CA SER A 169 9.72 4.82 22.21
C SER A 169 9.03 3.67 22.94
N ARG A 170 8.81 3.81 24.24
CA ARG A 170 8.02 2.84 25.04
C ARG A 170 6.59 2.68 24.50
N ARG A 171 6.03 3.72 23.89
CA ARG A 171 4.71 3.67 23.23
C ARG A 171 4.72 2.73 22.03
N ASP A 172 5.80 2.76 21.25
CA ASP A 172 5.99 1.88 20.09
C ASP A 172 6.16 0.43 20.56
N ALA A 173 6.92 0.22 21.64
CA ALA A 173 7.09 -1.09 22.27
C ALA A 173 5.76 -1.70 22.70
N PHE A 174 4.93 -0.94 23.42
CA PHE A 174 3.61 -1.39 23.86
C PHE A 174 2.70 -1.73 22.68
N SER A 175 2.65 -0.84 21.68
CA SER A 175 1.84 -1.05 20.47
C SER A 175 2.26 -2.30 19.71
N LEU A 176 3.56 -2.52 19.58
CA LEU A 176 4.13 -3.68 18.89
C LEU A 176 3.84 -4.99 19.65
N VAL A 177 4.00 -5.00 20.97
CA VAL A 177 3.67 -6.16 21.81
C VAL A 177 2.18 -6.49 21.75
N PHE A 178 1.31 -5.47 21.84
CA PHE A 178 -0.14 -5.66 21.72
C PHE A 178 -0.54 -6.29 20.37
N LEU A 179 0.03 -5.78 19.26
CA LEU A 179 -0.21 -6.32 17.93
C LEU A 179 0.34 -7.74 17.75
N LEU A 180 1.53 -8.04 18.27
CA LEU A 180 2.13 -9.37 18.17
C LEU A 180 1.36 -10.41 18.99
N LEU A 181 1.00 -10.09 20.23
CA LEU A 181 0.24 -11.00 21.09
C LEU A 181 -1.16 -11.23 20.50
N GLY A 182 -1.89 -10.17 20.17
CA GLY A 182 -3.23 -10.29 19.60
C GLY A 182 -3.21 -11.01 18.24
N GLY A 183 -2.25 -10.68 17.38
CA GLY A 183 -2.09 -11.34 16.07
C GLY A 183 -1.72 -12.82 16.20
N SER A 184 -0.81 -13.17 17.12
CA SER A 184 -0.43 -14.57 17.37
C SER A 184 -1.59 -15.40 17.91
N PHE A 185 -2.42 -14.82 18.79
CA PHE A 185 -3.61 -15.48 19.31
C PHE A 185 -4.64 -15.75 18.22
N ILE A 186 -4.90 -14.77 17.34
CA ILE A 186 -5.80 -14.95 16.18
C ILE A 186 -5.25 -16.02 15.22
N ALA A 187 -3.95 -16.01 14.97
CA ALA A 187 -3.31 -17.02 14.11
C ALA A 187 -3.44 -18.42 14.70
N ALA A 188 -3.21 -18.59 16.00
CA ALA A 188 -3.39 -19.85 16.71
C ALA A 188 -4.86 -20.33 16.68
N ALA A 189 -5.82 -19.42 16.94
CA ALA A 189 -7.25 -19.71 16.84
C ALA A 189 -7.67 -20.11 15.42
N GLY A 190 -7.08 -19.49 14.39
CA GLY A 190 -7.27 -19.86 12.99
C GLY A 190 -6.70 -21.24 12.64
N TRP A 191 -5.51 -21.57 13.14
CA TRP A 191 -4.89 -22.89 12.96
C TRP A 191 -5.70 -24.01 13.61
N LEU A 192 -6.27 -23.75 14.78
CA LEU A 192 -7.18 -24.67 15.48
C LEU A 192 -8.56 -24.78 14.82
N GLY A 193 -8.82 -24.00 13.77
CA GLY A 193 -10.08 -24.00 13.04
C GLY A 193 -11.22 -23.24 13.72
N ALA A 194 -10.98 -22.62 14.88
CA ALA A 194 -12.01 -21.92 15.66
C ALA A 194 -12.64 -20.72 14.94
N LEU A 195 -11.92 -20.14 13.97
CA LEU A 195 -12.36 -18.99 13.16
C LEU A 195 -12.95 -19.38 11.80
N ARG A 196 -13.20 -20.67 11.55
CA ARG A 196 -13.70 -21.12 10.25
C ARG A 196 -15.16 -20.75 10.08
N TRP A 197 -15.41 -19.89 9.10
CA TRP A 197 -16.75 -19.61 8.59
C TRP A 197 -16.84 -20.09 7.16
N ARG A 198 -17.77 -21.01 6.88
CA ARG A 198 -17.99 -21.53 5.53
C ARG A 198 -19.28 -20.93 4.98
N TYR A 199 -19.17 -20.27 3.83
CA TYR A 199 -20.31 -19.70 3.12
C TYR A 199 -20.96 -20.69 2.15
N ILE A 200 -20.16 -21.61 1.59
CA ILE A 200 -20.56 -22.58 0.56
C ILE A 200 -20.24 -23.98 1.07
N PRO A 201 -21.11 -25.01 0.91
CA PRO A 201 -22.43 -24.98 0.27
C PRO A 201 -23.59 -24.56 1.21
N ILE A 202 -23.41 -24.63 2.52
CA ILE A 202 -24.37 -24.19 3.54
C ILE A 202 -23.61 -23.21 4.46
N MET A 203 -24.28 -22.15 4.90
CA MET A 203 -23.69 -21.23 5.87
C MET A 203 -23.66 -21.86 7.26
N TYR A 204 -22.48 -22.31 7.68
CA TYR A 204 -22.23 -22.74 9.05
C TYR A 204 -20.91 -22.18 9.56
N GLY A 205 -20.95 -21.75 10.81
CA GLY A 205 -19.77 -21.44 11.61
C GLY A 205 -19.53 -22.54 12.64
N GLU A 206 -18.31 -22.59 13.16
CA GLU A 206 -18.03 -23.36 14.38
C GLU A 206 -18.88 -22.83 15.55
N PRO A 207 -19.36 -23.70 16.45
CA PRO A 207 -20.15 -23.29 17.61
C PRO A 207 -19.40 -22.26 18.47
N VAL A 208 -20.16 -21.44 19.20
CA VAL A 208 -19.61 -20.36 20.03
C VAL A 208 -18.85 -20.97 21.21
N SER A 209 -17.55 -21.18 21.01
CA SER A 209 -16.60 -21.55 22.05
C SER A 209 -15.97 -20.30 22.67
N VAL A 210 -15.50 -20.41 23.91
CA VAL A 210 -14.75 -19.35 24.61
C VAL A 210 -13.54 -18.89 23.78
N CYS A 211 -12.90 -19.83 23.08
CA CYS A 211 -11.77 -19.53 22.18
C CYS A 211 -12.19 -18.67 20.98
N ASN A 212 -13.34 -18.98 20.36
CA ASN A 212 -13.86 -18.26 19.20
C ASN A 212 -14.28 -16.83 19.59
N LEU A 213 -15.01 -16.70 20.70
CA LEU A 213 -15.42 -15.40 21.25
C LEU A 213 -14.20 -14.54 21.61
N GLY A 214 -13.19 -15.13 22.27
CA GLY A 214 -11.94 -14.45 22.57
C GLY A 214 -11.23 -13.96 21.31
N ALA A 215 -11.21 -14.76 20.24
CA ALA A 215 -10.56 -14.41 18.98
C ALA A 215 -11.28 -13.25 18.27
N PHE A 216 -12.61 -13.23 18.25
CA PHE A 216 -13.38 -12.10 17.72
C PHE A 216 -13.19 -10.81 18.53
N VAL A 217 -13.17 -10.89 19.87
CA VAL A 217 -12.91 -9.73 20.74
C VAL A 217 -11.50 -9.18 20.51
N THR A 218 -10.51 -10.08 20.39
CA THR A 218 -9.12 -9.69 20.11
C THR A 218 -8.99 -9.02 18.74
N TYR A 219 -9.65 -9.57 17.72
CA TYR A 219 -9.69 -8.98 16.38
C TYR A 219 -10.30 -7.57 16.39
N LEU A 220 -11.44 -7.40 17.06
CA LEU A 220 -12.11 -6.11 17.22
C LEU A 220 -11.21 -5.10 17.97
N ALA A 221 -10.52 -5.55 19.01
CA ALA A 221 -9.57 -4.71 19.76
C ALA A 221 -8.41 -4.23 18.87
N ILE A 222 -7.86 -5.08 18.00
CA ILE A 222 -6.81 -4.69 17.04
C ILE A 222 -7.35 -3.67 16.03
N CYS A 223 -8.57 -3.87 15.50
CA CYS A 223 -9.18 -2.93 14.57
C CYS A 223 -9.45 -1.55 15.19
N LEU A 224 -9.83 -1.49 16.47
CA LEU A 224 -10.08 -0.25 17.18
C LEU A 224 -8.81 0.43 17.71
N PHE A 225 -7.71 -0.30 17.87
CA PHE A 225 -6.46 0.23 18.40
C PHE A 225 -5.97 1.54 17.73
N PRO A 226 -5.85 1.64 16.39
CA PRO A 226 -5.43 2.89 15.76
C PRO A 226 -6.39 4.06 16.02
N LEU A 227 -7.70 3.78 16.10
CA LEU A 227 -8.72 4.79 16.41
C LEU A 227 -8.57 5.31 17.86
N ILE A 228 -8.26 4.42 18.79
CA ILE A 228 -8.05 4.76 20.20
C ILE A 228 -6.80 5.62 20.37
N VAL A 229 -5.69 5.27 19.69
CA VAL A 229 -4.45 6.03 19.73
C VAL A 229 -4.65 7.44 19.16
N ASP A 230 -5.22 7.54 17.96
CA ASP A 230 -5.50 8.83 17.30
C ASP A 230 -6.48 9.69 18.11
N GLY A 231 -7.53 9.07 18.67
CA GLY A 231 -8.49 9.76 19.54
C GLY A 231 -7.86 10.31 20.82
N LYS A 232 -6.99 9.54 21.48
CA LYS A 232 -6.24 10.01 22.66
C LYS A 232 -5.35 11.19 22.31
N GLU A 233 -4.60 11.12 21.21
CA GLU A 233 -3.73 12.22 20.77
C GLU A 233 -4.53 13.46 20.40
N ALA A 234 -5.68 13.33 19.74
CA ALA A 234 -6.56 14.44 19.40
C ALA A 234 -7.11 15.15 20.65
N ILE A 235 -7.47 14.41 21.70
CA ILE A 235 -7.94 15.00 22.98
C ILE A 235 -6.80 15.75 23.67
N VAL A 236 -5.62 15.15 23.77
CA VAL A 236 -4.44 15.78 24.36
C VAL A 236 -4.09 17.07 23.61
N TRP A 237 -4.08 17.03 22.28
CA TRP A 237 -3.79 18.21 21.46
C TRP A 237 -4.78 19.34 21.68
N ARG A 238 -6.09 19.03 21.77
CA ARG A 238 -7.13 20.02 22.08
C ARG A 238 -6.88 20.66 23.45
N SER A 239 -6.56 19.87 24.48
CA SER A 239 -6.30 20.40 25.83
C SER A 239 -5.10 21.35 25.89
N LEU A 240 -4.06 21.10 25.10
CA LEU A 240 -2.87 21.96 25.03
C LEU A 240 -3.14 23.27 24.28
N ARG A 241 -3.99 23.23 23.24
CA ARG A 241 -4.36 24.42 22.46
C ARG A 241 -5.17 25.44 23.26
N PHE A 242 -5.95 25.00 24.25
CA PHE A 242 -6.69 25.90 25.15
C PHE A 242 -5.81 26.54 26.23
N ARG A 243 -4.55 26.12 26.37
CA ARG A 243 -3.62 26.59 27.40
C ARG A 243 -2.59 27.59 26.87
N ILE A 244 -2.64 27.90 25.58
CA ILE A 244 -1.85 28.92 24.85
C ILE A 244 -2.81 30.04 24.49
#